data_AF-W2Y8Q5-F1
#
_entry.id   AF-W2Y8Q5-F1
#
_cell.length_a   1.000
_cell.length_b   1.000
_cell.length_c   1.000
_cell.angle_alpha   90.00
_cell.angle_beta   90.00
_cell.angle_gamma   90.00
#
_symmetry.space_group_name_H-M   'P 1'
#
loop_
_entity.id
_entity.type
_entity.pdbx_description
1 polymer ?
#
loop_
_entity_poly.entity_id
_entity_poly.type
_entity_poly.pdbx_seq_one_letter_code
_entity_poly.pdbx_strand_id
1 'polypeptide(L)'
;MAHLSERHGDATRRRGELMRERMQMLAVRTSYPDAFHRSRRSSAASAITTPAVVAVSDQLAVSNTGGSGRNSSYAHHLRRTPEEMAEFSRQCEQRVALTREKEIQAQRRALAVEEERQARSQLAGEAAPAQAAQRLRERREKQRRTAEAELEALVDQQESSLGAMNIARMLSPRFQEHVNFTPAVVKYSAEDERVKHLLSTTRIGSYYQ
;
A
#
# COMPACT_ATOMS: atom_id res chain seq x y z
N MET A 1 3.29 24.55 -4.11
CA MET A 1 4.22 23.48 -4.56
C MET A 1 5.20 23.00 -3.49
N ALA A 2 5.57 23.81 -2.47
CA ALA A 2 6.55 23.41 -1.45
C ALA A 2 6.08 22.31 -0.47
N HIS A 3 4.79 22.28 -0.10
CA HIS A 3 4.27 21.34 0.91
C HIS A 3 4.23 19.85 0.47
N LEU A 4 4.32 19.57 -0.83
CA LEU A 4 4.42 18.21 -1.35
C LEU A 4 5.85 17.66 -1.26
N SER A 5 6.85 18.54 -1.37
CA SER A 5 8.28 18.21 -1.25
C SER A 5 8.65 17.80 0.18
N GLU A 6 8.12 18.52 1.17
CA GLU A 6 8.43 18.32 2.58
C GLU A 6 7.92 16.96 3.11
N ARG A 7 6.67 16.60 2.76
CA ARG A 7 6.12 15.28 3.07
C ARG A 7 6.85 14.13 2.37
N HIS A 8 7.40 14.38 1.17
CA HIS A 8 8.17 13.37 0.44
C HIS A 8 9.58 13.18 1.05
N GLY A 9 10.17 14.25 1.58
CA GLY A 9 11.41 14.22 2.36
C GLY A 9 11.26 13.39 3.63
N ASP A 10 10.19 13.60 4.39
CA ASP A 10 9.91 12.85 5.61
C ASP A 10 9.66 11.36 5.35
N ALA A 11 8.93 11.03 4.28
CA ALA A 11 8.72 9.64 3.89
C ALA A 11 10.04 8.93 3.52
N THR A 12 10.94 9.66 2.86
CA THR A 12 12.27 9.15 2.48
C THR A 12 13.17 8.96 3.70
N ARG A 13 13.13 9.88 4.67
CA ARG A 13 13.86 9.76 5.94
C ARG A 13 13.40 8.57 6.77
N ARG A 14 12.08 8.42 6.96
CA ARG A 14 11.49 7.27 7.69
C ARG A 14 11.85 5.93 7.03
N ARG A 15 11.85 5.87 5.70
CA ARG A 15 12.29 4.68 4.96
C ARG A 15 13.78 4.38 5.20
N GLY A 16 14.63 5.39 5.24
CA GLY A 16 16.06 5.24 5.53
C GLY A 16 16.34 4.82 6.98
N GLU A 17 15.55 5.29 7.94
CA GLU A 17 15.62 4.87 9.35
C GLU A 17 15.20 3.40 9.50
N LEU A 18 14.05 2.99 8.96
CA LEU A 18 13.58 1.61 9.00
C LEU A 18 14.56 0.62 8.35
N MET A 19 15.21 1.00 7.24
CA MET A 19 16.22 0.15 6.62
C MET A 19 17.48 0.01 7.48
N ARG A 20 17.90 1.08 8.17
CA ARG A 20 19.04 1.04 9.10
C ARG A 20 18.73 0.16 10.32
N GLU A 21 17.57 0.32 10.93
CA GLU A 21 17.15 -0.53 12.06
C GLU A 21 17.08 -2.01 11.68
N ARG A 22 16.50 -2.32 10.50
CA ARG A 22 16.43 -3.70 10.01
C ARG A 22 17.81 -4.29 9.73
N MET A 23 18.72 -3.47 9.22
CA MET A 23 20.10 -3.88 8.95
C MET A 23 20.89 -4.10 10.25
N GLN A 24 20.71 -3.26 11.26
CA GLN A 24 21.28 -3.46 12.60
C GLN A 24 20.75 -4.74 13.26
N MET A 25 19.44 -4.99 13.18
CA MET A 25 18.84 -6.23 13.68
C MET A 25 19.37 -7.47 12.97
N LEU A 26 19.62 -7.38 11.65
CA LEU A 26 20.27 -8.45 10.90
C LEU A 26 21.72 -8.64 11.34
N ALA A 27 22.49 -7.56 11.49
CA ALA A 27 23.89 -7.61 11.92
C ALA A 27 24.05 -8.24 13.32
N VAL A 28 23.18 -7.87 14.27
CA VAL A 28 23.14 -8.48 15.62
C VAL A 28 22.79 -9.96 15.53
N ARG A 29 21.86 -10.35 14.65
CA ARG A 29 21.42 -11.75 14.48
C ARG A 29 22.45 -12.62 13.77
N THR A 30 23.26 -12.06 12.88
CA THR A 30 24.21 -12.82 12.05
C THR A 30 25.66 -12.64 12.46
N SER A 31 25.96 -11.87 13.53
CA SER A 31 27.32 -11.56 13.99
C SER A 31 28.23 -11.03 12.87
N TYR A 32 27.65 -10.29 11.92
CA TYR A 32 28.37 -9.72 10.78
C TYR A 32 29.01 -8.39 11.20
N PRO A 33 30.33 -8.19 11.04
CA PRO A 33 30.99 -6.97 11.50
C PRO A 33 30.63 -5.75 10.63
N ASP A 34 30.19 -4.67 11.29
CA ASP A 34 29.81 -3.37 10.72
C ASP A 34 30.93 -2.62 9.96
N ALA A 35 32.14 -3.19 9.89
CA ALA A 35 33.34 -2.52 9.39
C ALA A 35 33.40 -2.35 7.86
N PHE A 36 32.55 -3.00 7.07
CA PHE A 36 32.63 -2.97 5.60
C PHE A 36 31.77 -1.91 4.91
N HIS A 37 31.07 -1.05 5.68
CA HIS A 37 30.27 0.03 5.10
C HIS A 37 30.90 1.41 5.33
N ARG A 38 32.14 1.60 4.87
CA ARG A 38 32.63 2.94 4.57
C ARG A 38 31.83 3.49 3.39
N SER A 39 30.96 4.45 3.69
CA SER A 39 30.28 5.33 2.75
C SER A 39 31.27 5.89 1.73
N ARG A 40 31.27 5.31 0.52
CA ARG A 40 32.01 5.84 -0.63
C ARG A 40 31.21 7.03 -1.15
N ARG A 41 31.47 8.21 -0.56
CA ARG A 41 31.03 9.50 -1.11
C ARG A 41 31.42 9.54 -2.58
N SER A 42 30.43 9.74 -3.42
CA SER A 42 30.53 9.97 -4.85
C SER A 42 31.39 11.21 -5.14
N SER A 43 32.52 11.00 -5.83
CA SER A 43 33.20 12.01 -6.62
C SER A 43 33.33 11.48 -8.05
N ALA A 44 32.93 12.31 -8.99
CA ALA A 44 32.83 12.04 -10.42
C ALA A 44 34.17 11.69 -11.10
N ALA A 45 34.04 11.21 -12.33
CA ALA A 45 35.06 11.06 -13.37
C ALA A 45 36.07 9.90 -13.22
N SER A 46 35.80 8.80 -13.92
CA SER A 46 36.60 8.37 -15.09
C SER A 46 36.28 6.93 -15.46
N ALA A 47 36.06 6.72 -16.75
CA ALA A 47 36.01 5.40 -17.37
C ALA A 47 37.26 4.58 -17.02
N ILE A 48 37.11 3.26 -16.89
CA ILE A 48 37.95 2.22 -17.51
C ILE A 48 37.39 0.85 -17.10
N THR A 49 37.11 0.06 -18.12
CA THR A 49 36.77 -1.37 -18.13
C THR A 49 37.81 -2.24 -17.42
N THR A 50 37.37 -3.20 -16.58
CA THR A 50 37.95 -4.56 -16.42
C THR A 50 37.10 -5.38 -15.43
N PRO A 51 36.83 -6.69 -15.68
CA PRO A 51 36.15 -7.56 -14.74
C PRO A 51 37.20 -8.23 -13.82
N ALA A 52 37.22 -7.87 -12.55
CA ALA A 52 38.03 -8.53 -11.54
C ALA A 52 37.29 -9.77 -11.00
N VAL A 53 37.83 -10.95 -11.31
CA VAL A 53 37.46 -12.24 -10.74
C VAL A 53 37.90 -12.25 -9.27
N VAL A 54 36.94 -12.34 -8.34
CA VAL A 54 37.24 -12.51 -6.91
C VAL A 54 37.44 -14.00 -6.64
N ALA A 55 38.69 -14.37 -6.40
CA ALA A 55 39.06 -15.65 -5.79
C ALA A 55 38.64 -15.63 -4.31
N VAL A 56 37.77 -16.55 -3.92
CA VAL A 56 37.47 -16.85 -2.51
C VAL A 56 38.54 -17.81 -2.01
N SER A 57 39.42 -17.30 -1.15
CA SER A 57 40.32 -18.12 -0.33
C SER A 57 39.58 -18.53 0.94
N ASP A 58 39.01 -19.73 0.96
CA ASP A 58 38.57 -20.37 2.20
C ASP A 58 39.80 -20.98 2.90
N GLN A 59 40.25 -20.31 3.95
CA GLN A 59 41.14 -20.89 4.95
C GLN A 59 40.30 -21.77 5.88
N LEU A 60 40.27 -23.07 5.61
CA LEU A 60 39.86 -24.06 6.60
C LEU A 60 41.10 -24.50 7.39
N ALA A 61 41.17 -24.03 8.63
CA ALA A 61 42.05 -24.55 9.66
C ALA A 61 41.75 -26.04 9.86
N VAL A 62 42.72 -26.89 9.53
CA VAL A 62 42.75 -28.29 9.95
C VAL A 62 43.99 -28.49 10.80
N SER A 63 43.74 -28.91 12.03
CA SER A 63 44.69 -29.24 13.06
C SER A 63 45.76 -30.22 12.57
N ASN A 64 47.03 -29.84 12.80
CA ASN A 64 48.18 -30.72 12.69
C ASN A 64 48.02 -31.93 13.61
N THR A 65 47.89 -33.12 13.04
CA THR A 65 48.33 -34.37 13.67
C THR A 65 49.45 -34.95 12.82
N GLY A 66 50.61 -35.11 13.47
CA GLY A 66 51.84 -35.57 12.84
C GLY A 66 51.70 -36.96 12.23
N GLY A 67 52.26 -37.10 11.04
CA GLY A 67 52.36 -38.36 10.32
C GLY A 67 53.33 -38.21 9.17
N SER A 68 54.62 -38.35 9.47
CA SER A 68 55.69 -38.50 8.50
C SER A 68 55.35 -39.62 7.50
N GLY A 69 55.07 -39.24 6.25
CA GLY A 69 54.72 -40.17 5.18
C GLY A 69 55.12 -39.59 3.83
N ARG A 70 56.34 -39.89 3.43
CA ARG A 70 56.91 -39.65 2.10
C ARG A 70 55.91 -39.90 0.98
N ASN A 71 55.92 -38.99 0.00
CA ASN A 71 55.66 -39.22 -1.43
C ASN A 71 54.31 -39.87 -1.79
N SER A 72 53.29 -39.05 -2.07
CA SER A 72 52.21 -39.44 -2.99
C SER A 72 51.72 -38.25 -3.82
N SER A 73 52.66 -37.49 -4.38
CA SER A 73 52.38 -36.69 -5.57
C SER A 73 52.57 -37.59 -6.78
N TYR A 74 51.49 -37.85 -7.54
CA TYR A 74 51.38 -38.76 -8.69
C TYR A 74 50.92 -40.21 -8.41
N ALA A 75 49.68 -40.36 -7.93
CA ALA A 75 48.89 -41.58 -8.13
C ALA A 75 47.93 -41.51 -9.35
N HIS A 76 48.19 -40.60 -10.30
CA HIS A 76 47.34 -40.40 -11.49
C HIS A 76 47.82 -41.13 -12.76
N HIS A 77 48.86 -41.96 -12.68
CA HIS A 77 49.41 -42.70 -13.83
C HIS A 77 49.52 -44.21 -13.61
N LEU A 78 48.72 -44.79 -12.70
CA LEU A 78 48.45 -46.22 -12.77
C LEU A 78 47.56 -46.45 -14.00
N ARG A 79 48.04 -47.22 -14.99
CA ARG A 79 47.20 -47.73 -16.08
C ARG A 79 46.08 -48.52 -15.43
N ARG A 80 44.91 -47.92 -15.33
CA ARG A 80 43.70 -48.58 -14.85
C ARG A 80 43.45 -49.80 -15.72
N THR A 81 43.04 -50.89 -15.10
CA THR A 81 42.59 -52.06 -15.86
C THR A 81 41.38 -51.66 -16.71
N PRO A 82 41.13 -52.35 -17.84
CA PRO A 82 39.94 -52.06 -18.66
C PRO A 82 38.64 -52.15 -17.85
N GLU A 83 38.61 -53.00 -16.83
CA GLU A 83 37.48 -53.14 -15.88
C GLU A 83 37.34 -51.91 -14.99
N GLU A 84 38.42 -51.41 -14.37
CA GLU A 84 38.41 -50.18 -13.56
C GLU A 84 38.03 -48.93 -14.37
N MET A 85 38.38 -48.90 -15.66
CA MET A 85 37.94 -47.82 -16.56
C MET A 85 36.44 -47.86 -16.82
N ALA A 86 35.86 -49.04 -17.02
CA ALA A 86 34.42 -49.23 -17.23
C ALA A 86 33.61 -48.92 -15.96
N GLU A 87 34.15 -49.23 -14.77
CA GLU A 87 33.53 -48.84 -13.50
C GLU A 87 33.58 -47.33 -13.28
N PHE A 88 34.72 -46.71 -13.57
CA PHE A 88 34.85 -45.25 -13.46
C PHE A 88 33.94 -44.51 -14.44
N SER A 89 33.77 -45.01 -15.67
CA SER A 89 32.83 -44.40 -16.63
C SER A 89 31.39 -44.52 -16.13
N ARG A 90 30.98 -45.68 -15.62
CA ARG A 90 29.64 -45.87 -15.00
C ARG A 90 29.41 -44.95 -13.81
N GLN A 91 30.39 -44.80 -12.92
CA GLN A 91 30.30 -43.86 -11.79
C GLN A 91 30.22 -42.41 -12.26
N CYS A 92 30.94 -42.06 -13.34
CA CYS A 92 30.86 -40.74 -13.94
C CYS A 92 29.46 -40.46 -14.50
N GLU A 93 28.91 -41.40 -15.26
CA GLU A 93 27.55 -41.33 -15.82
C GLU A 93 26.49 -41.21 -14.72
N GLN A 94 26.61 -41.99 -13.65
CA GLN A 94 25.71 -41.89 -12.49
C GLN A 94 25.78 -40.50 -11.82
N ARG A 95 26.98 -39.94 -11.64
CA ARG A 95 27.11 -38.58 -11.09
C ARG A 95 26.45 -37.55 -12.00
N VAL A 96 26.65 -37.65 -13.32
CA VAL A 96 26.03 -36.75 -14.30
C VAL A 96 24.51 -36.89 -14.30
N ALA A 97 23.98 -38.10 -14.17
CA ALA A 97 22.54 -38.33 -14.05
C ALA A 97 21.98 -37.66 -12.78
N LEU A 98 22.64 -37.84 -11.63
CA LEU A 98 22.23 -37.24 -10.36
C LEU A 98 22.30 -35.71 -10.38
N THR A 99 23.31 -35.10 -11.02
CA THR A 99 23.38 -33.64 -11.15
C THR A 99 22.27 -33.12 -12.04
N ARG A 100 22.00 -33.78 -13.17
CA ARG A 100 20.89 -33.43 -14.08
C ARG A 100 19.54 -33.52 -13.38
N GLU A 101 19.30 -34.57 -12.60
CA GLU A 101 18.06 -34.71 -11.82
C GLU A 101 17.90 -33.59 -10.79
N LYS A 102 18.98 -33.24 -10.08
CA LYS A 102 18.99 -32.12 -9.13
C LYS A 102 18.71 -30.78 -9.82
N GLU A 103 19.29 -30.55 -11.00
CA GLU A 103 19.04 -29.35 -11.80
C GLU A 103 17.57 -29.27 -12.25
N ILE A 104 17.01 -30.38 -12.75
CA ILE A 104 15.59 -30.47 -13.13
C ILE A 104 14.69 -30.20 -11.93
N GLN A 105 15.00 -30.77 -10.76
CA GLN A 105 14.25 -30.51 -9.53
C GLN A 105 14.36 -29.06 -9.08
N ALA A 106 15.54 -28.46 -9.17
CA ALA A 106 15.75 -27.05 -8.83
C ALA A 106 14.96 -26.13 -9.77
N GLN A 107 14.95 -26.42 -11.07
CA GLN A 107 14.15 -25.69 -12.06
C GLN A 107 12.65 -25.79 -11.77
N ARG A 108 12.14 -27.00 -11.47
CA ARG A 108 10.73 -27.19 -11.09
C ARG A 108 10.34 -26.39 -9.84
N ARG A 109 11.22 -26.37 -8.83
CA ARG A 109 11.00 -25.58 -7.62
C ARG A 109 11.02 -24.08 -7.91
N ALA A 110 11.93 -23.62 -8.76
CA ALA A 110 11.99 -22.21 -9.17
C ALA A 110 10.71 -21.78 -9.88
N LEU A 111 10.22 -22.58 -10.83
CA LEU A 111 8.95 -22.34 -11.51
C LEU A 111 7.76 -22.32 -10.54
N ALA A 112 7.68 -23.27 -9.61
CA ALA A 112 6.61 -23.30 -8.62
C ALA A 112 6.59 -22.04 -7.72
N VAL A 113 7.77 -21.52 -7.34
CA VAL A 113 7.88 -20.28 -6.57
C VAL A 113 7.46 -19.06 -7.41
N GLU A 114 7.80 -19.03 -8.69
CA GLU A 114 7.36 -17.97 -9.60
C GLU A 114 5.84 -17.98 -9.80
N GLU A 115 5.25 -19.15 -10.01
CA GLU A 115 3.80 -19.33 -10.11
C GLU A 115 3.08 -18.89 -8.83
N GLU A 116 3.58 -19.29 -7.66
CA GLU A 116 3.00 -18.86 -6.39
C GLU A 116 3.09 -17.34 -6.21
N ARG A 117 4.23 -16.74 -6.58
CA ARG A 117 4.41 -15.29 -6.53
C ARG A 117 3.44 -14.57 -7.47
N GLN A 118 3.25 -15.09 -8.69
CA GLN A 118 2.30 -14.55 -9.64
C GLN A 118 0.86 -14.67 -9.11
N ALA A 119 0.46 -15.82 -8.58
CA ALA A 119 -0.85 -16.02 -7.98
C ALA A 119 -1.12 -15.03 -6.84
N ARG A 120 -0.16 -14.85 -5.93
CA ARG A 120 -0.24 -13.84 -4.85
C ARG A 120 -0.38 -12.42 -5.42
N SER A 121 0.34 -12.09 -6.49
CA SER A 121 0.25 -10.78 -7.13
C SER A 121 -1.08 -10.54 -7.82
N GLN A 122 -1.67 -11.56 -8.44
CA GLN A 122 -2.98 -11.49 -9.09
C GLN A 122 -4.08 -11.27 -8.05
N LEU A 123 -4.09 -12.07 -6.97
CA LEU A 123 -5.05 -11.91 -5.87
C LEU A 123 -4.93 -10.52 -5.21
N ALA A 124 -3.70 -10.02 -5.03
CA ALA A 124 -3.50 -8.66 -4.52
C ALA A 124 -3.98 -7.59 -5.52
N GLY A 125 -3.79 -7.80 -6.82
CA GLY A 125 -4.26 -6.93 -7.89
C GLY A 125 -5.78 -6.87 -7.97
N GLU A 126 -6.47 -8.00 -7.83
CA GLU A 126 -7.94 -8.09 -7.83
C GLU A 126 -8.57 -7.41 -6.61
N ALA A 127 -7.95 -7.55 -5.43
CA ALA A 127 -8.44 -6.93 -4.19
C ALA A 127 -8.12 -5.43 -4.08
N ALA A 128 -7.04 -4.96 -4.72
CA ALA A 128 -6.59 -3.56 -4.68
C ALA A 128 -7.66 -2.53 -5.08
N PRO A 129 -8.43 -2.66 -6.18
CA PRO A 129 -9.44 -1.68 -6.55
C PRO A 129 -10.59 -1.59 -5.53
N ALA A 130 -11.02 -2.72 -4.98
CA ALA A 130 -12.05 -2.75 -3.95
C ALA A 130 -11.57 -2.03 -2.67
N GLN A 131 -10.32 -2.29 -2.25
CA GLN A 131 -9.72 -1.58 -1.11
C GLN A 131 -9.54 -0.08 -1.39
N ALA A 132 -9.16 0.31 -2.60
CA ALA A 132 -9.05 1.72 -2.99
C ALA A 132 -10.42 2.41 -2.95
N ALA A 133 -11.47 1.75 -3.44
CA ALA A 133 -12.83 2.25 -3.38
C ALA A 133 -13.32 2.40 -1.93
N GLN A 134 -13.03 1.43 -1.05
CA GLN A 134 -13.32 1.53 0.38
C GLN A 134 -12.63 2.73 1.02
N ARG A 135 -11.33 2.93 0.78
CA ARG A 135 -10.57 4.09 1.28
C ARG A 135 -11.17 5.42 0.82
N LEU A 136 -11.64 5.50 -0.42
CA LEU A 136 -12.31 6.70 -0.93
C LEU A 136 -13.65 6.94 -0.24
N ARG A 137 -14.44 5.89 -0.01
CA ARG A 137 -15.71 5.97 0.74
C ARG A 137 -15.46 6.43 2.18
N GLU A 138 -14.54 5.79 2.89
CA GLU A 138 -14.16 6.17 4.25
C GLU A 138 -13.68 7.62 4.35
N ARG A 139 -12.90 8.09 3.37
CA ARG A 139 -12.47 9.49 3.32
C ARG A 139 -13.67 10.43 3.17
N ARG A 140 -14.59 10.12 2.25
CA ARG A 140 -15.81 10.93 2.05
C ARG A 140 -16.70 10.90 3.28
N GLU A 141 -16.85 9.76 3.94
CA GLU A 141 -17.62 9.65 5.18
C GLU A 141 -16.99 10.47 6.31
N LYS A 142 -15.66 10.45 6.46
CA LYS A 142 -14.97 11.29 7.43
C LYS A 142 -15.22 12.77 7.16
N GLN A 143 -15.09 13.20 5.91
CA GLN A 143 -15.38 14.59 5.52
C GLN A 143 -16.85 14.98 5.77
N ARG A 144 -17.77 14.05 5.53
CA ARG A 144 -19.18 14.25 5.84
C ARG A 144 -19.41 14.40 7.34
N ARG A 145 -18.82 13.51 8.15
CA ARG A 145 -18.93 13.57 9.62
C ARG A 145 -18.32 14.85 10.19
N THR A 146 -17.19 15.32 9.66
CA THR A 146 -16.60 16.60 10.10
C THR A 146 -17.51 17.77 9.74
N ALA A 147 -18.09 17.79 8.54
CA ALA A 147 -19.03 18.83 8.16
C ALA A 147 -20.31 18.78 9.02
N GLU A 148 -20.84 17.58 9.32
CA GLU A 148 -21.99 17.42 10.22
C GLU A 148 -21.67 17.91 11.64
N ALA A 149 -20.48 17.60 12.19
CA ALA A 149 -20.06 18.08 13.50
C ALA A 149 -19.83 19.60 13.54
N GLU A 150 -19.31 20.20 12.46
CA GLU A 150 -19.19 21.65 12.34
C GLU A 150 -20.57 22.33 12.34
N LEU A 151 -21.54 21.75 11.64
CA LEU A 151 -22.92 22.24 11.64
C LEU A 151 -23.59 22.12 13.01
N GLU A 152 -23.40 21.00 13.70
CA GLU A 152 -23.89 20.80 15.07
C GLU A 152 -23.29 21.82 16.04
N ALA A 153 -21.97 22.08 15.94
CA ALA A 153 -21.32 23.10 16.74
C ALA A 153 -21.88 24.52 16.47
N LEU A 154 -22.22 24.85 15.21
CA LEU A 154 -22.85 26.14 14.88
C LEU A 154 -24.25 26.27 15.48
N VAL A 155 -25.00 25.17 15.56
CA VAL A 155 -26.32 25.11 16.19
C VAL A 155 -26.19 25.25 17.71
N ASP A 156 -25.25 24.54 18.33
CA ASP A 156 -25.01 24.57 19.77
C ASP A 156 -24.51 25.93 20.27
N GLN A 157 -23.77 26.66 19.44
CA GLN A 157 -23.34 28.03 19.73
C GLN A 157 -24.48 29.05 19.72
N GLN A 158 -25.67 28.72 19.18
CA GLN A 158 -26.79 29.65 19.18
C GLN A 158 -27.45 29.71 20.56
N GLU A 159 -27.43 30.89 21.17
CA GLU A 159 -28.12 31.15 22.44
C GLU A 159 -29.66 31.13 22.30
N SER A 160 -30.17 31.31 21.06
CA SER A 160 -31.59 31.33 20.75
C SER A 160 -32.01 30.13 19.90
N SER A 161 -33.06 29.43 20.36
CA SER A 161 -33.65 28.28 19.66
C SER A 161 -34.21 28.65 18.28
N LEU A 162 -34.66 29.89 18.09
CA LEU A 162 -35.11 30.39 16.78
C LEU A 162 -33.93 30.53 15.80
N GLY A 163 -32.76 30.94 16.30
CA GLY A 163 -31.52 31.04 15.52
C GLY A 163 -31.07 29.65 15.04
N ALA A 164 -31.05 28.68 15.95
CA ALA A 164 -30.79 27.27 15.63
C ALA A 164 -31.76 26.71 14.57
N MET A 165 -33.06 26.98 14.72
CA MET A 165 -34.08 26.58 13.73
C MET A 165 -33.87 27.25 12.37
N ASN A 166 -33.48 28.53 12.34
CA ASN A 166 -33.21 29.23 11.07
C ASN A 166 -32.04 28.61 10.31
N ILE A 167 -30.97 28.22 11.02
CA ILE A 167 -29.85 27.47 10.41
C ILE A 167 -30.36 26.15 9.83
N ALA A 168 -31.14 25.38 10.60
CA ALA A 168 -31.71 24.11 10.12
C ALA A 168 -32.62 24.29 8.88
N ARG A 169 -33.45 25.34 8.86
CA ARG A 169 -34.31 25.71 7.71
C ARG A 169 -33.51 26.02 6.44
N MET A 170 -32.37 26.71 6.56
CA MET A 170 -31.52 27.01 5.41
C MET A 170 -30.85 25.75 4.85
N LEU A 171 -30.53 24.78 5.70
CA LEU A 171 -29.80 23.57 5.32
C LEU A 171 -30.72 22.46 4.78
N SER A 172 -31.98 22.39 5.23
CA SER A 172 -32.91 21.38 4.75
C SER A 172 -34.31 21.95 4.50
N PRO A 173 -34.88 21.72 3.30
CA PRO A 173 -36.27 22.03 3.00
C PRO A 173 -37.26 21.35 3.95
N ARG A 174 -36.86 20.24 4.60
CA ARG A 174 -37.72 19.52 5.56
C ARG A 174 -38.10 20.36 6.79
N PHE A 175 -37.26 21.33 7.15
CA PHE A 175 -37.53 22.20 8.29
C PHE A 175 -38.26 23.49 7.89
N GLN A 176 -38.51 23.70 6.58
CA GLN A 176 -39.32 24.84 6.15
C GLN A 176 -40.72 24.73 6.74
N GLU A 177 -41.18 25.86 7.26
CA GLU A 177 -42.49 25.95 7.87
C GLU A 177 -43.55 25.94 6.77
N HIS A 178 -44.29 24.84 6.66
CA HIS A 178 -45.39 24.72 5.72
C HIS A 178 -46.63 25.40 6.29
N VAL A 179 -46.81 26.68 5.96
CA VAL A 179 -48.05 27.38 6.29
C VAL A 179 -49.13 26.92 5.31
N ASN A 180 -49.88 25.91 5.71
CA ASN A 180 -51.07 25.48 4.98
C ASN A 180 -52.20 26.46 5.31
N PHE A 181 -52.39 27.47 4.45
CA PHE A 181 -53.53 28.36 4.57
C PHE A 181 -54.82 27.54 4.38
N THR A 182 -55.55 27.35 5.48
CA THR A 182 -56.89 26.77 5.43
C THR A 182 -57.85 27.92 5.20
N PRO A 183 -58.40 28.08 3.98
CA PRO A 183 -59.28 29.19 3.71
C PRO A 183 -60.55 29.03 4.57
N ALA A 184 -60.95 30.10 5.27
CA ALA A 184 -62.17 30.11 6.07
C ALA A 184 -63.43 29.87 5.21
N VAL A 185 -63.33 30.16 3.92
CA VAL A 185 -64.37 29.93 2.93
C VAL A 185 -63.87 28.88 1.95
N VAL A 186 -64.67 27.83 1.74
CA VAL A 186 -64.32 26.76 0.81
C VAL A 186 -64.26 27.31 -0.61
N LYS A 187 -63.17 27.02 -1.34
CA LYS A 187 -62.98 27.45 -2.73
C LYS A 187 -64.15 26.97 -3.59
N TYR A 188 -64.72 27.86 -4.41
CA TYR A 188 -65.89 27.62 -5.26
C TYR A 188 -67.22 27.41 -4.52
N SER A 189 -67.33 27.81 -3.25
CA SER A 189 -68.63 27.91 -2.57
C SER A 189 -69.37 29.20 -2.97
N ALA A 190 -70.69 29.24 -2.74
CA ALA A 190 -71.48 30.45 -2.94
C ALA A 190 -70.96 31.64 -2.11
N GLU A 191 -70.36 31.36 -0.95
CA GLU A 191 -69.71 32.36 -0.10
C GLU A 191 -68.41 32.88 -0.73
N ASP A 192 -67.63 32.02 -1.40
CA ASP A 192 -66.41 32.41 -2.13
C ASP A 192 -66.74 33.34 -3.30
N GLU A 193 -67.82 33.05 -4.05
CA GLU A 193 -68.30 33.93 -5.11
C GLU A 193 -68.80 35.28 -4.57
N ARG A 194 -69.54 35.28 -3.46
CA ARG A 194 -70.01 36.50 -2.81
C ARG A 194 -68.84 37.36 -2.32
N VAL A 195 -67.82 36.76 -1.72
CA VAL A 195 -66.61 37.47 -1.27
C VAL A 195 -65.84 38.04 -2.45
N LYS A 196 -65.68 37.28 -3.54
CA LYS A 196 -65.06 37.78 -4.78
C LYS A 196 -65.83 38.96 -5.37
N HIS A 197 -67.16 38.89 -5.39
CA HIS A 197 -68.01 40.00 -5.84
C HIS A 197 -67.86 41.25 -4.96
N LEU A 198 -67.85 41.10 -3.63
CA LEU A 198 -67.62 42.20 -2.68
C LEU A 198 -66.24 42.85 -2.85
N LEU A 199 -65.20 42.04 -3.00
CA LEU A 199 -63.83 42.56 -3.20
C LEU A 199 -63.63 43.17 -4.60
N SER A 200 -64.37 42.71 -5.60
CA SER A 200 -64.31 43.26 -6.96
C SER A 200 -65.03 44.59 -7.11
N THR A 201 -65.91 44.94 -6.17
CA THR A 201 -66.65 46.20 -6.19
C THR A 201 -65.87 47.26 -5.41
N THR A 202 -65.19 48.15 -6.14
CA THR A 202 -64.37 49.27 -5.62
C THR A 202 -65.14 50.31 -4.79
N ARG A 203 -66.44 50.11 -4.54
CA ARG A 203 -67.32 50.99 -3.77
C ARG A 203 -67.70 50.37 -2.42
N ILE A 204 -66.71 50.09 -1.59
CA ILE A 204 -66.95 49.86 -0.15
C ILE A 204 -66.52 51.15 0.54
N GLY A 205 -67.46 52.08 0.76
CA GLY A 205 -67.15 53.30 1.54
C GLY A 205 -67.91 54.59 1.26
N SER A 206 -69.03 54.63 0.52
CA SER A 206 -69.86 55.84 0.42
C SER A 206 -71.13 55.73 1.27
N TYR A 207 -70.99 55.62 2.59
CA TYR A 207 -72.14 55.73 3.51
C TYR A 207 -72.08 56.96 4.42
N TYR A 208 -71.09 57.84 4.22
CA TYR A 208 -71.09 59.18 4.79
C TYR A 208 -70.58 60.16 3.74
N GLN A 209 -71.49 60.65 2.91
CA GLN A 209 -71.32 61.90 2.17
C GLN A 209 -72.65 62.66 2.23
#